data_AF-A0A496SIK9-F1
#
_entry.id   AF-A0A496SIK9-F1
#
_cell.length_a   1.000
_cell.length_b   1.000
_cell.length_c   1.000
_cell.angle_alpha   90.00
_cell.angle_beta   90.00
_cell.angle_gamma   90.00
#
_symmetry.space_group_name_H-M   'P 1'
#
loop_
_entity.id
_entity.type
_entity.pdbx_description
1 polymer ?
#
loop_
_entity_poly.entity_id
_entity_poly.type
_entity_poly.pdbx_seq_one_letter_code
_entity_poly.pdbx_strand_id
1 'polypeptide(L)'
;MVLASHHVIRDILKIVESSDLRELQDMCTKFCKRYPEDGELHRIICGVDSKLSEYMLSMDKKVLEDIKSELREMMNIRKMESSGGEKLWFKDRRS
;
A
#
# COMPACT_ATOMS: atom_id res chain seq x y z
N MET A 1 14.42 0.28 10.78
CA MET A 1 13.04 0.38 10.28
C MET A 1 12.98 -0.20 8.87
N VAL A 2 12.36 -1.36 8.72
CA VAL A 2 12.20 -2.03 7.41
C VAL A 2 10.82 -1.68 6.86
N LEU A 3 10.79 -0.82 5.85
CA LEU A 3 9.57 -0.45 5.13
C LEU A 3 9.38 -1.33 3.89
N ALA A 4 8.14 -1.58 3.50
CA ALA A 4 7.88 -2.28 2.24
C ALA A 4 8.36 -1.44 1.04
N SER A 5 9.12 -2.03 0.13
CA SER A 5 9.57 -1.29 -1.06
C SER A 5 8.43 -1.09 -2.06
N HIS A 6 8.63 -0.20 -3.03
CA HIS A 6 7.66 0.00 -4.12
C HIS A 6 7.38 -1.30 -4.91
N HIS A 7 8.32 -2.25 -4.98
CA HIS A 7 8.07 -3.56 -5.58
C HIS A 7 7.07 -4.39 -4.78
N VAL A 8 7.17 -4.36 -3.45
CA VAL A 8 6.25 -5.06 -2.56
C VAL A 8 4.84 -4.47 -2.69
N ILE A 9 4.74 -3.14 -2.70
CA ILE A 9 3.45 -2.46 -2.84
C ILE A 9 2.80 -2.78 -4.20
N ARG A 10 3.61 -2.87 -5.27
CA ARG A 10 3.12 -3.30 -6.58
C ARG A 10 2.58 -4.73 -6.57
N ASP A 11 3.21 -5.64 -5.83
CA ASP A 11 2.72 -7.01 -5.72
C ASP A 11 1.41 -7.07 -4.92
N ILE A 12 1.29 -6.27 -3.86
CA ILE A 12 0.03 -6.11 -3.11
C ILE A 12 -1.08 -5.59 -4.01
N LEU A 13 -0.80 -4.56 -4.83
CA LEU A 13 -1.77 -4.02 -5.80
C LEU A 13 -2.32 -5.09 -6.75
N LYS A 14 -1.46 -5.97 -7.27
CA LYS A 14 -1.90 -7.06 -8.16
C LYS A 14 -2.87 -8.01 -7.45
N ILE A 15 -2.60 -8.33 -6.18
CA ILE A 15 -3.47 -9.21 -5.39
C ILE A 15 -4.80 -8.50 -5.11
N VAL A 16 -4.77 -7.21 -4.76
CA VAL A 16 -5.98 -6.38 -4.59
C VAL A 16 -6.80 -6.29 -5.89
N GLU A 17 -6.15 -6.20 -7.05
CA GLU A 17 -6.83 -6.21 -8.35
C GLU A 17 -7.48 -7.56 -8.68
N SER A 18 -6.91 -8.68 -8.22
CA SER A 18 -7.50 -10.01 -8.41
C SER A 18 -8.82 -10.20 -7.67
N SER A 19 -9.04 -9.45 -6.58
CA SER A 19 -10.18 -9.58 -5.67
C SER A 19 -10.37 -10.99 -5.09
N ASP A 20 -9.34 -11.84 -5.09
CA ASP A 20 -9.38 -13.16 -4.44
C ASP A 20 -9.24 -12.99 -2.92
N LEU A 21 -10.34 -13.21 -2.20
CA LEU A 21 -10.38 -13.05 -0.74
C LEU A 21 -9.36 -13.91 0.00
N ARG A 22 -9.03 -15.09 -0.53
CA ARG A 22 -8.05 -15.99 0.11
C ARG A 22 -6.65 -15.45 -0.09
N GLU A 23 -6.31 -15.01 -1.30
CA GLU A 23 -5.01 -14.37 -1.54
C GLU A 23 -4.87 -13.07 -0.75
N LEU A 24 -5.95 -12.30 -0.58
CA LEU A 24 -5.96 -11.10 0.25
C LEU A 24 -5.65 -11.41 1.72
N GLN A 25 -6.26 -12.43 2.31
CA GLN A 25 -5.96 -12.82 3.69
C GLN A 25 -4.52 -13.30 3.87
N ASP A 26 -4.03 -14.12 2.95
CA ASP A 26 -2.65 -14.62 2.98
C ASP A 26 -1.64 -13.47 2.82
N MET A 27 -1.95 -12.52 1.93
CA MET A 27 -1.20 -11.30 1.70
C MET A 27 -1.11 -10.47 2.98
N CYS A 28 -2.24 -10.18 3.65
CA CYS A 28 -2.24 -9.47 4.93
C CYS A 28 -1.33 -10.18 5.93
N THR A 29 -1.58 -11.46 6.20
CA THR A 29 -0.80 -12.22 7.19
C THR A 29 0.70 -12.18 6.91
N LYS A 30 1.09 -12.33 5.65
CA LYS A 30 2.49 -12.31 5.21
C LYS A 30 3.13 -10.94 5.36
N PHE A 31 2.48 -9.89 4.87
CA PHE A 31 3.07 -8.55 4.81
C PHE A 31 3.03 -7.83 6.16
N CYS A 32 1.97 -8.01 6.95
CA CYS A 32 1.90 -7.44 8.31
C CYS A 32 2.96 -8.03 9.24
N LYS A 33 3.28 -9.32 9.09
CA LYS A 33 4.37 -9.96 9.86
C LYS A 33 5.75 -9.51 9.40
N ARG A 34 5.92 -9.25 8.09
CA ARG A 34 7.21 -8.91 7.49
C ARG A 34 7.59 -7.44 7.70
N TYR A 35 6.60 -6.55 7.80
CA TYR A 35 6.79 -5.11 7.90
C TYR A 35 6.08 -4.52 9.13
N PRO A 36 6.39 -5.00 10.36
CA PRO A 36 5.63 -4.65 11.56
C PRO A 36 5.74 -3.17 11.95
N GLU A 37 6.78 -2.47 11.49
CA GLU A 37 7.02 -1.04 11.74
C GLU A 37 6.43 -0.13 10.65
N ASP A 38 5.83 -0.71 9.60
CA ASP A 38 5.29 0.02 8.46
C ASP A 38 3.84 0.44 8.74
N GLY A 39 3.70 1.48 9.56
CA GLY A 39 2.40 1.96 10.05
C GLY A 39 1.45 2.40 8.93
N GLU A 40 1.98 2.99 7.85
CA GLU A 40 1.14 3.37 6.70
C GLU A 40 0.64 2.14 5.95
N LEU A 41 1.51 1.16 5.67
CA LEU A 41 1.08 -0.09 5.06
C LEU A 41 0.05 -0.80 5.92
N HIS A 42 0.28 -0.80 7.24
CA HIS A 42 -0.63 -1.42 8.18
C HIS A 42 -2.01 -0.77 8.15
N ARG A 43 -2.10 0.55 8.12
CA ARG A 43 -3.39 1.25 8.04
C ARG A 43 -4.22 0.82 6.81
N ILE A 44 -3.57 0.52 5.70
CA ILE A 44 -4.24 0.14 4.45
C ILE A 44 -4.64 -1.34 4.46
N ILE A 45 -3.69 -2.24 4.78
CA ILE A 45 -3.85 -3.68 4.57
C ILE A 45 -3.75 -4.56 5.83
N CYS A 46 -3.38 -4.00 6.99
CA CYS A 46 -3.19 -4.78 8.22
C CYS A 46 -4.08 -4.35 9.37
N GLY A 47 -4.75 -5.34 9.95
CA GLY A 47 -5.52 -5.15 11.17
C GLY A 47 -7.01 -5.03 10.92
N VAL A 48 -7.74 -5.05 12.03
CA VAL A 48 -9.21 -5.20 12.04
C VAL A 48 -9.89 -3.94 11.50
N ASP A 49 -9.30 -2.78 11.75
CA ASP A 49 -9.77 -1.46 11.28
C ASP A 49 -9.07 -0.99 9.99
N SER A 50 -8.38 -1.89 9.29
CA SER A 50 -7.78 -1.54 8.00
C SER A 50 -8.85 -1.40 6.93
N LYS A 51 -8.58 -0.56 5.93
CA LYS A 51 -9.47 -0.39 4.77
C LYS A 51 -9.72 -1.71 4.06
N LEU A 52 -8.71 -2.58 3.99
CA LEU A 52 -8.86 -3.88 3.38
C LEU A 52 -9.83 -4.79 4.16
N SER A 53 -9.78 -4.78 5.49
CA SER A 53 -10.77 -5.48 6.32
C SER A 53 -12.18 -4.93 6.10
N GLU A 54 -12.34 -3.61 5.99
CA GLU A 54 -13.62 -2.98 5.65
C GLU A 54 -14.12 -3.43 4.27
N TYR A 55 -13.24 -3.49 3.26
CA TYR A 55 -13.59 -4.01 1.94
C TYR A 55 -14.00 -5.48 2.01
N MET A 56 -13.27 -6.32 2.74
CA MET A 56 -13.60 -7.74 2.87
C MET A 56 -14.96 -7.98 3.54
N LEU A 57 -15.40 -7.08 4.43
CA LEU A 57 -16.71 -7.16 5.09
C LEU A 57 -17.84 -6.58 4.23
N SER A 58 -17.61 -5.43 3.61
CA SER A 58 -18.63 -4.68 2.86
C SER A 58 -18.74 -5.10 1.39
N MET A 59 -17.65 -5.63 0.82
CA MET A 59 -17.43 -5.83 -0.61
C MET A 59 -17.67 -4.57 -1.45
N ASP A 60 -17.53 -3.38 -0.85
CA ASP A 60 -17.77 -2.11 -1.53
C ASP A 60 -16.64 -1.79 -2.50
N LYS A 61 -17.00 -1.66 -3.78
CA LYS A 61 -16.07 -1.30 -4.85
C LYS A 61 -15.44 0.08 -4.65
N LYS A 62 -16.10 1.02 -3.97
CA LYS A 62 -15.52 2.33 -3.64
C LYS A 62 -14.34 2.18 -2.69
N VAL A 63 -14.51 1.39 -1.64
CA VAL A 63 -13.44 1.08 -0.67
C VAL A 63 -12.27 0.41 -1.39
N LEU A 64 -12.54 -0.50 -2.32
CA LEU A 64 -11.51 -1.14 -3.14
C LEU A 64 -10.72 -0.13 -4.00
N GLU A 65 -11.41 0.79 -4.68
CA GLU A 65 -10.74 1.81 -5.49
C GLU A 65 -9.93 2.79 -4.63
N ASP A 66 -10.43 3.14 -3.43
CA ASP A 66 -9.69 3.95 -2.47
C ASP A 66 -8.40 3.25 -2.00
N ILE A 67 -8.48 1.95 -1.66
CA ILE A 67 -7.31 1.13 -1.31
C ILE A 67 -6.29 1.14 -2.45
N LYS A 68 -6.73 0.92 -3.69
CA LYS A 68 -5.84 0.93 -4.86
C LYS A 68 -5.17 2.28 -5.05
N SER A 69 -5.92 3.37 -4.86
CA SER A 69 -5.40 4.74 -4.97
C SER A 69 -4.29 5.00 -3.95
N GLU A 70 -4.54 4.67 -2.67
CA GLU A 70 -3.55 4.86 -1.60
C GLU A 70 -2.30 4.00 -1.79
N LEU A 71 -2.47 2.73 -2.19
CA LEU A 71 -1.32 1.87 -2.51
C LEU A 71 -0.52 2.41 -3.70
N ARG A 72 -1.17 2.98 -4.72
CA ARG A 72 -0.47 3.60 -5.87
C ARG A 72 0.31 4.84 -5.44
N GLU A 73 -0.27 5.68 -4.59
CA GLU A 73 0.40 6.85 -4.03
C GLU A 73 1.62 6.44 -3.20
N MET A 74 1.45 5.50 -2.27
CA MET A 74 2.54 4.96 -1.46
C MET A 74 3.64 4.33 -2.32
N MET A 75 3.28 3.58 -3.36
CA MET A 75 4.24 3.01 -4.30
C MET A 75 5.07 4.10 -4.99
N ASN A 76 4.43 5.18 -5.44
CA ASN A 76 5.11 6.28 -6.11
C ASN A 76 6.07 7.01 -5.17
N ILE A 77 5.64 7.30 -3.94
CA ILE A 77 6.49 7.92 -2.91
C ILE A 77 7.74 7.05 -2.69
N ARG A 78 7.55 5.76 -2.38
CA ARG A 78 8.69 4.86 -2.09
C ARG A 78 9.57 4.60 -3.31
N LYS A 79 9.02 4.69 -4.52
CA LYS A 79 9.79 4.62 -5.77
C LYS A 79 10.69 5.85 -5.92
N MET A 80 10.19 7.05 -5.62
CA MET A 80 11.00 8.28 -5.64
C MET A 80 12.10 8.23 -4.58
N GLU A 81 11.81 7.74 -3.37
CA GLU A 81 12.79 7.58 -2.30
C GLU A 81 13.88 6.55 -2.65
N SER A 82 13.49 5.42 -3.27
CA SER A 82 14.44 4.37 -3.69
C SER A 82 15.28 4.77 -4.91
N SER A 83 14.78 5.68 -5.75
CA SER A 83 15.51 6.20 -6.93
C SER A 83 16.38 7.42 -6.59
N GLY A 84 16.44 7.80 -5.31
CA GLY A 84 17.17 8.97 -4.79
C GLY A 84 18.69 8.79 -4.68
N GLY A 85 19.31 8.19 -5.70
CA GLY A 85 20.69 8.54 -6.03
C GLY A 85 20.65 9.81 -6.89
N GLU A 86 20.91 10.96 -6.26
CA GLU A 86 21.01 12.31 -6.84
C GLU A 86 19.70 13.11 -7.05
N LYS A 87 19.67 14.24 -6.31
CA LYS A 87 19.13 15.56 -6.71
C LYS A 87 17.84 15.57 -7.54
N LEU A 88 16.77 16.10 -6.94
CA LEU A 88 16.21 17.40 -7.37
C LEU A 88 15.13 17.82 -6.37
N TRP A 89 15.50 18.82 -5.58
CA TRP A 89 14.58 19.67 -4.84
C TRP A 89 13.63 20.35 -5.82
N PHE A 90 12.39 19.89 -5.94
CA PHE A 90 11.33 20.74 -6.48
C PHE A 90 10.86 21.69 -5.38
N LYS A 91 11.71 22.67 -5.08
CA LYS A 91 11.22 24.04 -4.87
C LYS A 91 10.85 24.55 -6.25
N ASP A 92 9.56 24.74 -6.52
CA ASP A 92 9.17 25.97 -7.21
C ASP A 92 7.74 26.36 -6.84
N ARG A 93 7.66 27.55 -6.22
CA ARG A 93 6.45 28.28 -5.89
C ARG A 93 5.85 28.77 -7.20
N ARG A 94 4.56 28.52 -7.46
CA ARG A 94 3.83 29.30 -8.47
C ARG A 94 3.80 30.76 -8.02
N SER A 95 4.60 31.59 -8.70
CA SER A 95 4.37 33.01 -8.94
C SER A 95 3.14 33.23 -9.80
#